data_AF-A0A7J4TNG5-F1
#
_entry.id   AF-A0A7J4TNG5-F1
#
_cell.length_a   1.000
_cell.length_b   1.000
_cell.length_c   1.000
_cell.angle_alpha   90.00
_cell.angle_beta   90.00
_cell.angle_gamma   90.00
#
_symmetry.space_group_name_H-M   'P 1'
#
loop_
_entity.id
_entity.type
_entity.pdbx_description
1 polymer ?
#
loop_
_entity_poly.entity_id
_entity_poly.type
_entity_poly.pdbx_seq_one_letter_code
_entity_poly.pdbx_strand_id
1 'polypeptide(L)' 'MPKKEVDEDKAFEQALKGKMGWKCSCALEVVDKKTSLHDVTCKKCGITFKTDRDTDTCFRCERGQ' A
#
# COMPACT_ATOMS: atom_id res chain seq x y z
N MET A 1 20.27 25.76 -34.22
CA MET A 1 18.85 25.44 -33.93
C MET A 1 18.82 24.67 -32.61
N PRO A 2 18.45 25.29 -31.46
CA PRO A 2 18.41 24.57 -30.20
C PRO A 2 17.11 23.76 -30.09
N LYS A 3 17.22 22.52 -29.62
CA LYS A 3 16.13 21.59 -29.38
C LYS A 3 15.28 22.11 -28.20
N LYS A 4 13.97 22.27 -28.42
CA LYS A 4 12.99 22.52 -27.36
C LYS A 4 12.71 21.20 -26.66
N GLU A 5 13.54 20.90 -25.67
CA GLU A 5 13.15 20.01 -24.58
C GLU A 5 12.16 20.75 -23.67
N VAL A 6 11.29 19.99 -23.00
CA VAL A 6 10.29 20.43 -22.00
C VAL A 6 8.90 20.80 -22.54
N ASP A 7 8.07 19.79 -22.82
CA ASP A 7 6.60 19.90 -22.73
C ASP A 7 5.95 18.75 -21.91
N GLU A 8 6.74 17.78 -21.42
CA GLU A 8 6.21 16.65 -20.62
C GLU A 8 5.97 17.01 -19.14
N ASP A 9 6.77 17.91 -18.55
CA ASP A 9 6.59 18.34 -17.15
C ASP A 9 5.27 19.09 -16.92
N LYS A 10 4.82 19.86 -17.92
CA LYS A 10 3.63 20.71 -17.80
C LYS A 10 2.34 19.88 -17.78
N ALA A 11 2.31 18.78 -18.53
CA ALA A 11 1.20 17.84 -18.55
C ALA A 11 1.10 17.06 -17.23
N PHE A 12 2.24 16.69 -16.64
CA PHE A 12 2.29 16.03 -15.34
C PHE A 12 1.83 16.95 -14.20
N GLU A 13 2.27 18.21 -14.20
CA GLU A 13 1.85 19.20 -13.20
C GLU A 13 0.35 19.54 -13.27
N GLN A 14 -0.25 19.61 -14.47
CA GLN A 14 -1.69 19.83 -14.61
C GLN A 14 -2.52 18.62 -14.14
N ALA A 15 -2.05 17.39 -14.36
CA ALA A 15 -2.73 16.18 -13.87
C ALA A 15 -2.73 16.08 -12.33
N LEU A 16 -1.70 16.62 -11.67
CA LEU A 16 -1.57 16.64 -10.22
C LEU A 16 -2.34 17.79 -9.56
N LYS A 17 -2.36 18.99 -10.15
CA LYS A 17 -3.05 20.18 -9.58
C LYS A 17 -4.56 20.02 -9.46
N GLY A 18 -5.20 19.20 -10.30
CA GLY A 18 -6.65 18.92 -10.22
C GLY A 18 -7.05 17.84 -9.22
N LYS A 19 -6.10 17.04 -8.72
CA LYS A 19 -6.38 15.87 -7.85
C LYS A 19 -5.92 16.03 -6.39
N MET A 20 -5.12 17.05 -6.08
CA MET A 20 -4.68 17.34 -4.70
C MET A 20 -5.71 18.14 -3.89
N GLY A 21 -7.00 17.81 -4.02
CA GLY A 21 -8.02 18.22 -3.05
C GLY A 21 -7.90 17.35 -1.80
N TRP A 22 -6.97 17.68 -0.88
CA TRP A 22 -6.97 17.13 0.49
C TRP A 22 -6.90 15.59 0.59
N LYS A 23 -6.12 14.93 -0.26
CA LYS A 23 -5.79 13.51 -0.07
C LYS A 23 -4.30 13.33 -0.34
N CYS A 24 -3.56 12.94 0.70
CA CYS A 24 -2.14 12.57 0.61
C CYS A 24 -1.94 11.59 -0.55
N SER A 25 -0.77 11.61 -1.22
CA SER A 25 -0.41 10.72 -2.34
C SER A 25 -0.69 9.23 -2.05
N CYS A 26 -0.66 8.85 -0.77
CA CYS A 26 -1.05 7.54 -0.22
C CYS A 26 -2.52 7.12 -0.41
N ALA A 27 -3.39 8.06 -0.77
CA ALA A 27 -4.81 7.89 -1.05
C ALA A 27 -5.13 7.95 -2.56
N LEU A 28 -4.12 8.10 -3.42
CA LEU A 28 -4.29 7.91 -4.86
C LEU A 28 -4.31 6.41 -5.16
N GLU A 29 -5.37 5.94 -5.84
CA GLU A 29 -5.49 4.57 -6.38
C GLU A 29 -4.40 4.21 -7.42
N VAL A 30 -3.50 5.15 -7.73
CA VAL A 30 -2.30 4.95 -8.58
C VAL A 30 -1.27 4.03 -7.91
N VAL A 31 -1.29 3.91 -6.59
CA VAL A 31 -0.44 2.95 -5.89
C VAL A 31 -1.20 1.63 -5.86
N ASP A 32 -0.84 0.70 -6.75
CA ASP A 32 -1.31 -0.69 -6.74
C ASP A 32 -0.99 -1.28 -5.36
N LYS A 33 -1.96 -1.27 -4.44
CA LYS A 33 -1.80 -1.75 -3.05
C LYS A 33 -1.83 -3.27 -3.02
N LYS A 34 -0.95 -3.92 -3.81
CA LYS A 34 -0.66 -5.35 -3.69
C LYS A 34 -0.03 -5.57 -2.32
N THR A 35 -0.90 -5.87 -1.38
CA THR A 35 -0.53 -6.21 -0.02
C THR A 35 -0.20 -7.71 0.02
N SER A 36 0.97 -8.06 0.54
CA SER A 36 1.36 -9.45 0.80
C SER A 36 0.66 -10.03 2.04
N LEU A 37 -0.15 -9.23 2.73
CA LEU A 37 -0.93 -9.68 3.88
C LEU A 37 -2.02 -10.65 3.44
N HIS A 38 -2.04 -11.82 4.06
CA HIS A 38 -3.06 -12.85 3.92
C HIS A 38 -3.71 -13.13 5.29
N ASP A 39 -4.92 -13.66 5.27
CA ASP A 39 -5.65 -14.03 6.47
C ASP A 39 -5.26 -15.45 6.92
N VAL A 40 -4.89 -15.59 8.19
CA VAL A 40 -4.47 -16.84 8.82
C VAL A 40 -5.29 -17.07 10.09
N THR A 41 -5.76 -18.30 10.30
CA THR A 41 -6.42 -18.70 11.54
C THR A 41 -5.44 -19.44 12.45
N CYS A 42 -5.24 -18.91 13.66
CA CYS A 42 -4.34 -19.49 14.65
C CYS A 42 -4.79 -20.89 15.07
N LYS A 43 -3.93 -21.89 14.90
CA LYS A 43 -4.22 -23.28 15.32
C LYS A 43 -4.39 -23.47 16.83
N LYS A 44 -3.85 -22.56 17.66
CA LYS A 44 -3.91 -22.66 19.13
C LYS A 44 -5.16 -22.03 19.75
N CYS A 45 -5.57 -20.84 19.30
CA CYS A 45 -6.67 -20.09 19.91
C CYS A 45 -7.84 -19.79 18.96
N GLY A 46 -7.72 -20.16 17.68
CA GLY A 46 -8.79 -19.99 16.69
C GLY A 46 -9.00 -18.56 16.20
N ILE A 47 -8.19 -17.58 16.64
CA ILE A 47 -8.29 -16.20 16.14
C ILE A 47 -7.82 -16.11 14.69
N THR A 48 -8.58 -15.44 13.84
CA THR A 48 -8.15 -15.06 12.50
C THR A 48 -7.46 -13.70 12.54
N PHE A 49 -6.28 -13.62 11.93
CA PHE A 49 -5.47 -12.40 11.87
C PHE A 49 -4.81 -12.27 10.50
N LYS A 50 -4.50 -11.03 10.10
CA LYS A 50 -3.75 -10.76 8.86
C LYS A 50 -2.27 -10.71 9.17
N THR A 51 -1.48 -11.41 8.36
CA THR A 51 -0.02 -11.37 8.44
C THR A 51 0.58 -11.56 7.05
N ASP A 52 1.78 -11.06 6.84
CA ASP A 52 2.62 -11.36 5.68
C ASP A 52 3.58 -12.53 5.96
N ARG A 53 3.59 -13.05 7.20
CA ARG A 53 4.48 -14.13 7.63
C ARG A 53 3.84 -15.50 7.44
N ASP A 54 4.64 -16.46 7.03
CA ASP A 54 4.24 -17.87 6.92
C ASP A 54 4.24 -18.51 8.33
N THR A 55 3.12 -18.36 9.04
CA THR A 55 2.93 -18.89 10.40
C THR A 55 1.51 -19.37 10.59
N ASP A 56 1.33 -20.44 11.36
CA ASP A 56 0.02 -20.99 11.72
C ASP A 56 -0.47 -20.52 13.11
N THR A 57 0.31 -19.68 13.79
CA THR A 57 0.04 -19.26 15.17
C THR A 57 0.07 -17.76 15.31
N CYS A 58 -0.89 -17.21 16.07
CA CYS A 58 -0.93 -15.78 16.33
C CYS A 58 0.20 -15.36 17.28
N PHE A 59 0.54 -14.07 17.23
CA PHE A 59 1.62 -13.49 18.02
C PHE A 59 1.44 -13.65 19.53
N ARG A 60 0.19 -13.77 20.02
CA ARG A 60 -0.10 -14.03 21.45
C ARG A 60 0.33 -15.44 21.85
N CYS A 61 -0.08 -16.43 21.07
CA CYS A 61 0.22 -17.84 21.33
C CYS A 61 1.68 -18.22 21.02
N GLU A 62 2.35 -17.47 20.15
CA GLU A 62 3.79 -17.57 19.91
C GLU A 62 4.59 -17.05 21.11
N ARG A 63 4.12 -15.95 21.73
CA ARG A 63 4.75 -15.35 22.92
C ARG A 63 4.37 -16.01 24.25
N GLY A 64 3.45 -16.97 24.27
CA GLY A 64 3.04 -17.68 25.48
C GLY A 64 2.25 -16.84 26.48
N GLN A 65 1.51 -15.82 26.01
CA GLN A 65 0.58 -15.03 26.83
C GLN A 65 -0.82 -15.62 26.85
#